data_AF-A0A7S0TRD6-F1
#
_entry.id   AF-A0A7S0TRD6-F1
#
_cell.length_a   1.000
_cell.length_b   1.000
_cell.length_c   1.000
_cell.angle_alpha   90.00
_cell.angle_beta   90.00
_cell.angle_gamma   90.00
#
_symmetry.space_group_name_H-M   'P 1'
#
loop_
_entity.id
_entity.type
_entity.pdbx_description
1 polymer ?
#
loop_
_entity_poly.entity_id
_entity_poly.type
_entity_poly.pdbx_seq_one_letter_code
_entity_poly.pdbx_strand_id
1 'polypeptide(L)'
;HNPEITQITPPPQRHKRERDHAPSQHDTHREEKSARTQSAMTAETARHTDPEHRSRGDLRDHDAQAAGATQRTAIHLSGGRLYLALLKSEQETLDLIKQHPGLFFFSSHATARCWKDGTAVPSPRRVEAFCSDIVALRDDPRLGGRPLVFYEYEGPAVAATAALLGAYLVLEEGFTPLAAAAAFGRGDV
;
A
#
# COMPACT_ATOMS: atom_id res chain seq x y z
N HIS A 1 -24.40 -41.17 53.48
CA HIS A 1 -24.46 -40.14 52.42
C HIS A 1 -23.43 -40.53 51.37
N ASN A 2 -23.90 -41.00 50.22
CA ASN A 2 -23.10 -41.61 49.17
C ASN A 2 -22.87 -40.55 48.09
N PRO A 3 -21.64 -40.22 47.67
CA PRO A 3 -21.43 -39.21 46.64
C PRO A 3 -21.73 -39.80 45.26
N GLU A 4 -22.67 -39.18 44.54
CA GLU A 4 -22.98 -39.49 43.14
C GLU A 4 -21.79 -39.13 42.25
N ILE A 5 -21.27 -40.12 41.53
CA ILE A 5 -20.22 -39.96 40.53
C ILE A 5 -20.87 -39.49 39.22
N THR A 6 -20.66 -38.24 38.87
CA THR A 6 -21.10 -37.67 37.58
C THR A 6 -20.25 -38.25 36.45
N GLN A 7 -20.86 -39.04 35.56
CA GLN A 7 -20.22 -39.55 34.35
C GLN A 7 -20.04 -38.41 33.33
N ILE A 8 -18.80 -38.18 32.91
CA ILE A 8 -18.43 -37.20 31.89
C ILE A 8 -18.42 -37.91 30.53
N THR A 9 -19.34 -37.53 29.66
CA THR A 9 -19.41 -38.02 28.27
C THR A 9 -18.31 -37.36 27.42
N PRO A 10 -17.45 -38.12 26.73
CA PRO A 10 -16.43 -37.54 25.87
C PRO A 10 -17.05 -36.94 24.58
N PRO A 11 -16.45 -35.86 24.03
CA PRO A 11 -16.95 -35.22 22.83
C PRO A 11 -16.74 -36.08 21.56
N PRO A 12 -17.59 -35.92 20.54
CA PRO A 12 -17.53 -36.69 19.30
C PRO A 12 -16.27 -36.36 18.50
N GLN A 13 -15.56 -37.40 18.05
CA GLN A 13 -14.38 -37.27 17.20
C GLN A 13 -14.79 -36.84 15.78
N ARG A 14 -14.21 -35.73 15.30
CA ARG A 14 -14.35 -35.26 13.92
C ARG A 14 -13.52 -36.15 12.99
N HIS A 15 -14.19 -36.87 12.08
CA HIS A 15 -13.55 -37.57 10.98
C HIS A 15 -12.87 -36.58 10.02
N LYS A 16 -11.54 -36.74 9.87
CA LYS A 16 -10.76 -36.18 8.75
C LYS A 16 -11.26 -36.80 7.45
N ARG A 17 -11.78 -35.99 6.53
CA ARG A 17 -11.95 -36.38 5.13
C ARG A 17 -10.67 -36.02 4.38
N GLU A 18 -9.87 -37.03 4.06
CA GLU A 18 -8.88 -36.97 2.98
C GLU A 18 -9.60 -36.66 1.67
N ARG A 19 -9.11 -35.67 0.92
CA ARG A 19 -9.47 -35.47 -0.48
C ARG A 19 -8.23 -35.78 -1.31
N ASP A 20 -8.34 -36.87 -2.04
CA ASP A 20 -7.37 -37.31 -3.05
C ASP A 20 -7.18 -36.24 -4.13
N HIS A 21 -5.91 -36.00 -4.45
CA HIS A 21 -5.47 -35.22 -5.61
C HIS A 21 -5.60 -36.07 -6.88
N ALA A 22 -6.28 -35.54 -7.90
CA ALA A 22 -6.19 -36.04 -9.27
C ALA A 22 -5.26 -35.14 -10.10
N PRO A 23 -4.30 -35.68 -10.87
CA PRO A 23 -3.47 -34.90 -11.77
C PRO A 23 -4.22 -34.65 -13.08
N SER A 24 -4.39 -33.37 -13.45
CA SER A 24 -4.90 -32.97 -14.75
C SER A 24 -3.71 -32.78 -15.71
N GLN A 25 -3.59 -33.72 -16.65
CA GLN A 25 -2.79 -33.56 -17.86
C GLN A 25 -3.71 -32.95 -18.93
N HIS A 26 -3.31 -31.84 -19.54
CA HIS A 26 -3.77 -31.48 -20.88
C HIS A 26 -2.70 -30.70 -21.65
N ASP A 27 -2.28 -31.34 -22.73
CA ASP A 27 -2.07 -30.80 -24.08
C ASP A 27 -0.96 -29.78 -24.34
N THR A 28 0.17 -30.36 -24.75
CA THR A 28 1.07 -29.84 -25.78
C THR A 28 0.39 -29.80 -27.14
N HIS A 29 0.34 -28.61 -27.77
CA HIS A 29 0.64 -28.34 -29.19
C HIS A 29 -0.15 -27.10 -29.68
N ARG A 30 0.56 -26.03 -30.06
CA ARG A 30 0.33 -25.34 -31.33
C ARG A 30 1.49 -24.42 -31.69
N GLU A 31 2.18 -24.78 -32.76
CA GLU A 31 3.05 -23.89 -33.52
C GLU A 31 2.24 -22.74 -34.12
N GLU A 32 2.76 -21.52 -34.10
CA GLU A 32 2.49 -20.58 -35.19
C GLU A 32 3.72 -19.70 -35.43
N LYS A 33 4.29 -19.90 -36.62
CA LYS A 33 5.35 -19.13 -37.24
C LYS A 33 4.86 -17.70 -37.46
N SER A 34 5.67 -16.71 -37.08
CA SER A 34 5.63 -15.41 -37.77
C SER A 34 6.97 -14.69 -37.76
N ALA A 35 7.32 -14.26 -38.97
CA ALA A 35 8.52 -13.57 -39.41
C ALA A 35 8.87 -12.31 -38.59
N ARG A 36 10.17 -11.99 -38.53
CA ARG A 36 10.70 -10.78 -39.17
C ARG A 36 12.22 -10.66 -39.10
N THR A 37 12.78 -10.52 -40.29
CA THR A 37 14.04 -9.90 -40.68
C THR A 37 14.51 -8.79 -39.72
N GLN A 38 15.76 -8.86 -39.26
CA GLN A 38 16.48 -7.71 -38.73
C GLN A 38 17.68 -7.42 -39.62
N SER A 39 17.54 -6.35 -40.40
CA SER A 39 18.63 -5.68 -41.08
C SER A 39 19.43 -4.84 -40.09
N ALA A 40 20.73 -4.76 -40.37
CA ALA A 40 21.73 -3.95 -39.70
C ALA A 40 21.41 -2.44 -39.69
N MET A 41 21.74 -1.78 -38.58
CA MET A 41 22.07 -0.34 -38.47
C MET A 41 23.14 -0.22 -37.38
N THR A 42 24.41 -0.08 -37.76
CA THR A 42 25.20 1.17 -37.77
C THR A 42 25.36 1.83 -36.40
N ALA A 43 26.62 1.88 -35.96
CA ALA A 43 27.13 2.75 -34.92
C ALA A 43 26.95 4.23 -35.28
N GLU A 44 26.64 5.09 -34.30
CA GLU A 44 27.37 6.35 -34.06
C GLU A 44 26.78 7.17 -32.90
N THR A 45 27.70 7.61 -32.03
CA THR A 45 27.86 8.99 -31.52
C THR A 45 26.85 9.56 -30.50
N ALA A 46 27.34 9.56 -29.25
CA ALA A 46 27.32 10.64 -28.26
C ALA A 46 26.00 11.31 -27.83
N ARG A 47 25.77 11.31 -26.51
CA ARG A 47 25.83 12.52 -25.67
C ARG A 47 25.87 12.14 -24.20
N HIS A 48 26.96 12.55 -23.56
CA HIS A 48 27.18 12.54 -22.12
C HIS A 48 26.34 13.69 -21.55
N THR A 49 25.19 13.37 -20.96
CA THR A 49 24.42 14.32 -20.14
C THR A 49 24.76 14.07 -18.69
N ASP A 50 25.43 15.06 -18.13
CA ASP A 50 25.80 15.23 -16.73
C ASP A 50 24.53 15.31 -15.84
N PRO A 51 24.32 14.42 -14.85
CA PRO A 51 23.11 14.38 -14.03
C PRO A 51 23.20 15.15 -12.70
N GLU A 52 24.16 16.06 -12.52
CA GLU A 52 24.38 16.74 -11.22
C GLU A 52 23.91 18.19 -11.17
N HIS A 53 22.64 18.50 -11.45
CA HIS A 53 22.05 19.79 -11.05
C HIS A 53 20.52 19.74 -10.97
N ARG A 54 19.96 18.92 -10.07
CA ARG A 54 18.57 19.12 -9.61
C ARG A 54 18.58 19.99 -8.37
N SER A 55 18.20 21.25 -8.58
CA SER A 55 18.00 22.29 -7.58
C SER A 55 17.20 21.78 -6.39
N ARG A 56 17.80 21.88 -5.21
CA ARG A 56 17.19 21.64 -3.88
C ARG A 56 16.03 22.61 -3.56
N GLY A 57 15.71 23.53 -4.46
CA GLY A 57 14.65 24.54 -4.33
C GLY A 57 13.24 24.03 -4.67
N ASP A 58 13.11 23.06 -5.58
CA ASP A 58 11.78 22.63 -6.08
C ASP A 58 10.98 21.81 -5.06
N LEU A 59 11.65 21.17 -4.09
CA LEU A 59 10.97 20.34 -3.08
C LEU A 59 10.05 21.16 -2.16
N ARG A 60 10.40 22.41 -1.86
CA ARG A 60 9.60 23.26 -0.97
C ARG A 60 8.28 23.71 -1.59
N ASP A 61 8.27 23.90 -2.91
CA ASP A 61 7.05 24.31 -3.62
C ASP A 61 6.09 23.12 -3.76
N HIS A 62 6.60 21.90 -3.91
CA HIS A 62 5.78 20.68 -3.87
C HIS A 62 5.16 20.44 -2.49
N ASP A 63 5.90 20.67 -1.41
CA ASP A 63 5.36 20.59 -0.04
C ASP A 63 4.21 21.59 0.18
N ALA A 64 4.37 22.83 -0.30
CA ALA A 64 3.35 23.87 -0.19
C ALA A 64 2.11 23.57 -1.05
N GLN A 65 2.29 23.02 -2.24
CA GLN A 65 1.21 22.67 -3.15
C GLN A 65 0.45 21.43 -2.66
N ALA A 66 1.14 20.44 -2.10
CA ALA A 66 0.54 19.32 -1.38
C ALA A 66 -0.25 19.84 -0.18
N ALA A 67 0.33 20.70 0.65
CA ALA A 67 -0.33 21.27 1.83
C ALA A 67 -1.59 22.10 1.48
N GLY A 68 -1.57 22.87 0.39
CA GLY A 68 -2.74 23.64 -0.07
C GLY A 68 -3.86 22.78 -0.65
N ALA A 69 -3.51 21.70 -1.34
CA ALA A 69 -4.43 20.70 -1.89
C ALA A 69 -5.15 19.87 -0.81
N THR A 70 -4.44 19.64 0.29
CA THR A 70 -4.79 18.61 1.28
C THR A 70 -5.20 19.16 2.63
N GLN A 71 -5.26 20.48 2.80
CA GLN A 71 -5.51 21.14 4.09
C GLN A 71 -6.81 20.69 4.81
N ARG A 72 -7.74 20.03 4.11
CA ARG A 72 -8.96 19.47 4.69
C ARG A 72 -9.02 17.95 4.77
N THR A 73 -8.13 17.24 4.08
CA THR A 73 -8.28 15.79 3.87
C THR A 73 -7.01 15.00 3.99
N ALA A 74 -5.80 15.60 3.99
CA ALA A 74 -4.57 14.86 4.18
C ALA A 74 -3.77 15.15 5.44
N ILE A 75 -3.42 14.05 6.11
CA ILE A 75 -2.56 14.01 7.28
C ILE A 75 -1.13 13.84 6.79
N HIS A 76 -0.24 14.72 7.25
CA HIS A 76 1.19 14.66 6.94
C HIS A 76 1.90 13.63 7.83
N LEU A 77 2.54 12.63 7.24
CA LEU A 77 3.03 11.46 7.99
C LEU A 77 4.56 11.41 8.11
N SER A 78 5.32 11.61 7.02
CA SER A 78 6.79 11.64 7.09
C SER A 78 7.40 12.66 6.12
N GLY A 79 8.29 13.51 6.64
CA GLY A 79 9.32 14.25 5.90
C GLY A 79 8.93 14.96 4.59
N GLY A 80 7.69 15.36 4.38
CA GLY A 80 7.20 15.98 3.13
C GLY A 80 6.82 15.00 2.02
N ARG A 81 6.85 13.69 2.26
CA ARG A 81 6.81 12.68 1.17
C ARG A 81 5.70 11.66 1.26
N LEU A 82 5.03 11.54 2.40
CA LEU A 82 3.88 10.64 2.56
C LEU A 82 2.72 11.38 3.23
N TYR A 83 1.55 11.29 2.59
CA TYR A 83 0.29 11.87 3.04
C TYR A 83 -0.79 10.79 3.10
N LEU A 84 -1.72 10.89 4.03
CA LEU A 84 -2.95 10.08 4.07
C LEU A 84 -4.15 10.94 3.71
N ALA A 85 -4.84 10.68 2.60
CA ALA A 85 -6.07 11.35 2.21
C ALA A 85 -7.32 10.50 2.55
N LEU A 86 -8.28 11.07 3.28
CA LEU A 86 -9.60 10.44 3.51
C LEU A 86 -10.61 11.03 2.53
N LEU A 87 -11.19 10.20 1.67
CA LEU A 87 -12.03 10.63 0.55
C LEU A 87 -13.45 10.08 0.67
N LYS A 88 -14.44 10.78 0.14
CA LYS A 88 -15.86 10.38 0.23
C LYS A 88 -16.32 9.57 -0.97
N SER A 89 -15.67 9.74 -2.12
CA SER A 89 -16.07 9.09 -3.37
C SER A 89 -14.92 8.95 -4.36
N GLU A 90 -15.07 8.02 -5.31
CA GLU A 90 -14.13 7.87 -6.41
C GLU A 90 -14.03 9.12 -7.29
N GLN A 91 -15.14 9.83 -7.50
CA GLN A 91 -15.14 11.07 -8.27
C GLN A 91 -14.25 12.13 -7.62
N GLU A 92 -14.30 12.26 -6.29
CA GLU A 92 -13.42 13.17 -5.53
C GLU A 92 -11.94 12.78 -5.69
N THR A 93 -11.62 11.48 -5.65
CA THR A 93 -10.25 10.98 -5.93
C THR A 93 -9.78 11.39 -7.31
N LEU A 94 -10.60 11.19 -8.35
CA LEU A 94 -10.26 11.54 -9.72
C LEU A 94 -10.06 13.05 -9.90
N ASP A 95 -10.89 13.85 -9.25
CA ASP A 95 -10.79 15.31 -9.32
C ASP A 95 -9.52 15.81 -8.60
N LEU A 96 -9.16 15.23 -7.46
CA LEU A 96 -7.89 15.51 -6.78
C LEU A 96 -6.66 15.10 -7.62
N ILE A 97 -6.69 13.93 -8.26
CA ILE A 97 -5.60 13.49 -9.14
C ILE A 97 -5.40 14.47 -10.29
N LYS A 98 -6.49 14.95 -10.91
CA LYS A 98 -6.42 15.94 -12.00
C LYS A 98 -5.90 17.30 -11.53
N GLN A 99 -6.28 17.73 -10.33
CA GLN A 99 -5.87 19.01 -9.75
C GLN A 99 -4.40 18.99 -9.30
N HIS A 100 -3.86 17.82 -8.97
CA HIS A 100 -2.53 17.66 -8.38
C HIS A 100 -1.65 16.65 -9.12
N PRO A 101 -1.25 16.92 -10.38
CA PRO A 101 -0.43 15.99 -11.18
C PRO A 101 0.97 15.73 -10.61
N GLY A 102 1.45 16.62 -9.72
CA GLY A 102 2.72 16.48 -9.00
C GLY A 102 2.69 15.48 -7.84
N LEU A 103 1.51 14.95 -7.48
CA LEU A 103 1.36 13.94 -6.43
C LEU A 103 1.14 12.57 -7.06
N PHE A 104 1.55 11.52 -6.34
CA PHE A 104 1.24 10.14 -6.71
C PHE A 104 0.21 9.55 -5.75
N PHE A 105 -1.02 9.41 -6.23
CA PHE A 105 -2.12 8.82 -5.46
C PHE A 105 -2.10 7.31 -5.60
N PHE A 106 -2.22 6.62 -4.47
CA PHE A 106 -2.32 5.17 -4.43
C PHE A 106 -3.20 4.73 -3.26
N SER A 107 -3.83 3.57 -3.41
CA SER A 107 -4.52 2.86 -2.34
C SER A 107 -4.06 1.42 -2.37
N SER A 108 -4.07 0.74 -1.23
CA SER A 108 -3.65 -0.66 -1.16
C SER A 108 -4.86 -1.57 -1.08
N HIS A 109 -4.90 -2.60 -1.92
CA HIS A 109 -5.85 -3.71 -1.72
C HIS A 109 -5.63 -4.47 -0.40
N ALA A 110 -4.49 -4.27 0.27
CA ALA A 110 -4.23 -4.84 1.59
C ALA A 110 -5.18 -4.27 2.65
N THR A 111 -5.53 -2.98 2.61
CA THR A 111 -6.51 -2.38 3.55
C THR A 111 -7.90 -2.97 3.34
N ALA A 112 -8.32 -3.13 2.09
CA ALA A 112 -9.59 -3.76 1.71
C ALA A 112 -9.72 -5.22 2.20
N ARG A 113 -8.60 -5.94 2.37
CA ARG A 113 -8.59 -7.31 2.91
C ARG A 113 -8.45 -7.38 4.43
N CYS A 114 -7.83 -6.38 5.06
CA CYS A 114 -7.77 -6.28 6.52
C CYS A 114 -9.17 -6.22 7.15
N TRP A 115 -10.07 -5.47 6.52
CA TRP A 115 -11.38 -5.20 7.09
C TRP A 115 -12.38 -6.37 7.02
N LYS A 116 -12.21 -7.31 6.08
CA LYS A 116 -13.15 -8.44 5.91
C LYS A 116 -13.29 -9.30 7.17
N ASP A 117 -12.28 -9.28 8.04
CA ASP A 117 -12.25 -10.06 9.27
C ASP A 117 -12.82 -9.29 10.48
N GLY A 118 -13.31 -8.06 10.29
CA GLY A 118 -13.88 -7.22 11.35
C GLY A 118 -12.88 -6.75 12.41
N THR A 119 -11.57 -6.95 12.16
CA THR A 119 -10.50 -6.56 13.06
C THR A 119 -9.74 -5.38 12.51
N ALA A 120 -9.57 -4.33 13.33
CA ALA A 120 -8.78 -3.17 12.98
C ALA A 120 -7.26 -3.44 13.05
N VAL A 121 -6.85 -4.59 13.58
CA VAL A 121 -5.43 -4.93 13.80
C VAL A 121 -4.91 -5.76 12.63
N PRO A 122 -4.02 -5.23 11.79
CA PRO A 122 -3.40 -6.00 10.72
C PRO A 122 -2.49 -7.09 11.31
N SER A 123 -2.43 -8.25 10.64
CA SER A 123 -1.46 -9.28 11.02
C SER A 123 -0.03 -8.83 10.70
N PRO A 124 1.01 -9.34 11.38
CA PRO A 124 2.40 -8.96 11.12
C PRO A 124 2.81 -9.09 9.65
N ARG A 125 2.37 -10.16 8.97
CA ARG A 125 2.62 -10.36 7.54
C ARG A 125 1.99 -9.28 6.66
N ARG A 126 0.81 -8.76 7.04
CA ARG A 126 0.17 -7.65 6.31
C ARG A 126 0.90 -6.34 6.56
N VAL A 127 1.41 -6.11 7.77
CA VAL A 127 2.26 -4.95 8.10
C VAL A 127 3.54 -4.97 7.27
N GLU A 128 4.24 -6.10 7.23
CA GLU A 128 5.46 -6.28 6.44
C GLU A 128 5.23 -6.00 4.94
N ALA A 129 4.20 -6.61 4.36
CA ALA A 129 3.85 -6.40 2.95
C ALA A 129 3.53 -4.93 2.66
N PHE A 130 2.76 -4.28 3.55
CA PHE A 130 2.41 -2.88 3.41
C PHE A 130 3.63 -1.95 3.46
N CYS A 131 4.56 -2.20 4.40
CA CYS A 131 5.79 -1.41 4.50
C CYS A 131 6.65 -1.59 3.24
N SER A 132 6.80 -2.83 2.77
CA SER A 132 7.53 -3.13 1.53
C SER A 132 6.93 -2.43 0.31
N ASP A 133 5.59 -2.36 0.20
CA ASP A 133 4.92 -1.68 -0.90
C ASP A 133 5.20 -0.16 -0.88
N ILE A 134 5.13 0.48 0.29
CA ILE A 134 5.42 1.91 0.42
C ILE A 134 6.89 2.21 0.09
N VAL A 135 7.83 1.41 0.61
CA VAL A 135 9.26 1.57 0.31
C VAL A 135 9.51 1.41 -1.19
N ALA A 136 8.91 0.39 -1.83
CA ALA A 136 9.03 0.17 -3.26
C ALA A 136 8.50 1.35 -4.08
N LEU A 137 7.38 1.97 -3.67
CA LEU A 137 6.86 3.18 -4.32
C LEU A 137 7.76 4.39 -4.08
N ARG A 138 8.22 4.60 -2.84
CA ARG A 138 9.07 5.74 -2.48
C ARG A 138 10.37 5.75 -3.28
N ASP A 139 10.93 4.56 -3.49
CA ASP A 139 12.22 4.39 -4.14
C ASP A 139 12.06 4.12 -5.67
N ASP A 140 10.84 4.18 -6.21
CA ASP A 140 10.58 3.98 -7.65
C ASP A 140 11.06 5.19 -8.47
N PRO A 141 12.10 5.04 -9.31
CA PRO A 141 12.65 6.14 -10.10
C PRO A 141 11.65 6.72 -11.10
N ARG A 142 10.63 5.96 -11.52
CA ARG A 142 9.59 6.42 -12.46
C ARG A 142 8.69 7.46 -11.82
N LEU A 143 8.57 7.49 -10.50
CA LEU A 143 7.79 8.50 -9.81
C LEU A 143 8.52 9.84 -9.71
N GLY A 144 9.82 9.89 -10.03
CA GLY A 144 10.58 11.13 -10.10
C GLY A 144 10.68 11.89 -8.78
N GLY A 145 10.47 11.22 -7.64
CA GLY A 145 10.44 11.83 -6.32
C GLY A 145 9.12 12.54 -5.98
N ARG A 146 8.06 12.32 -6.75
CA ARG A 146 6.72 12.83 -6.41
C ARG A 146 6.29 12.35 -5.02
N PRO A 147 5.72 13.22 -4.18
CA PRO A 147 5.18 12.79 -2.91
C PRO A 147 4.05 11.78 -3.08
N LEU A 148 4.00 10.81 -2.16
CA LEU A 148 3.03 9.74 -2.14
C LEU A 148 1.80 10.15 -1.33
N VAL A 149 0.61 9.95 -1.89
CA VAL A 149 -0.66 10.16 -1.21
C VAL A 149 -1.37 8.83 -1.11
N PHE A 150 -1.31 8.22 0.07
CA PHE A 150 -2.13 7.06 0.38
C PHE A 150 -3.56 7.56 0.57
N TYR A 151 -4.51 7.11 -0.24
CA TYR A 151 -5.92 7.47 -0.05
C TYR A 151 -6.75 6.28 0.42
N GLU A 152 -7.75 6.56 1.24
CA GLU A 152 -8.75 5.60 1.69
C GLU A 152 -10.13 6.28 1.69
N TYR A 153 -11.17 5.50 1.41
CA TYR A 153 -12.53 6.03 1.50
C TYR A 153 -12.98 6.09 2.96
N GLU A 154 -13.73 7.15 3.30
CA GLU A 154 -14.37 7.26 4.61
C GLU A 154 -15.18 5.99 4.92
N GLY A 155 -14.95 5.44 6.09
CA GLY A 155 -15.57 4.18 6.47
C GLY A 155 -14.77 3.43 7.51
N PRO A 156 -15.18 2.20 7.80
CA PRO A 156 -14.61 1.47 8.92
C PRO A 156 -13.20 0.94 8.65
N ALA A 157 -12.78 0.85 7.38
CA ALA A 157 -11.42 0.49 6.99
C ALA A 157 -10.36 1.52 7.43
N VAL A 158 -10.75 2.78 7.70
CA VAL A 158 -9.85 3.87 8.07
C VAL A 158 -8.99 3.52 9.30
N ALA A 159 -9.56 2.83 10.29
CA ALA A 159 -8.81 2.42 11.48
C ALA A 159 -7.68 1.42 11.15
N ALA A 160 -7.93 0.45 10.26
CA ALA A 160 -6.92 -0.51 9.82
C ALA A 160 -5.84 0.17 8.97
N THR A 161 -6.24 1.12 8.12
CA THR A 161 -5.32 1.94 7.33
C THR A 161 -4.42 2.79 8.24
N ALA A 162 -4.97 3.45 9.25
CA ALA A 162 -4.21 4.21 10.24
C ALA A 162 -3.24 3.31 11.03
N ALA A 163 -3.66 2.09 11.39
CA ALA A 163 -2.79 1.12 12.06
C ALA A 163 -1.61 0.68 11.16
N LEU A 164 -1.86 0.41 9.88
CA LEU A 164 -0.82 0.06 8.90
C LEU A 164 0.18 1.21 8.68
N LEU A 165 -0.32 2.43 8.49
CA LEU A 165 0.53 3.62 8.34
C LEU A 165 1.30 3.93 9.62
N GLY A 166 0.67 3.79 10.80
CA GLY A 166 1.35 3.93 12.08
C GLY A 166 2.48 2.92 12.26
N ALA A 167 2.27 1.66 11.84
CA ALA A 167 3.32 0.65 11.85
C ALA A 167 4.47 0.99 10.90
N TYR A 168 4.17 1.47 9.68
CA TYR A 168 5.18 1.98 8.74
C TYR A 168 6.01 3.12 9.36
N LEU A 169 5.37 4.09 10.00
CA LEU A 169 6.07 5.20 10.66
C LEU A 169 7.04 4.73 11.75
N VAL A 170 6.65 3.73 12.53
CA VAL A 170 7.52 3.18 13.59
C VAL A 170 8.67 2.36 13.02
N LEU A 171 8.37 1.47 12.06
CA LEU A 171 9.33 0.48 11.56
C LEU A 171 10.31 1.07 10.54
N GLU A 172 9.81 1.88 9.60
CA GLU A 172 10.60 2.38 8.46
C GLU A 172 11.08 3.82 8.66
N GLU A 173 10.29 4.67 9.34
CA GLU A 173 10.62 6.09 9.54
C GLU A 173 11.23 6.37 10.94
N GLY A 174 11.30 5.35 11.81
CA GLY A 174 11.93 5.45 13.13
C GLY A 174 11.14 6.29 14.15
N PHE A 175 9.84 6.49 13.92
CA PHE A 175 9.00 7.21 14.88
C PHE A 175 8.82 6.38 16.15
N THR A 176 8.67 7.06 17.28
CA THR A 176 8.13 6.39 18.48
C THR A 176 6.63 6.08 18.27
N PRO A 177 6.07 5.04 18.92
CA PRO A 177 4.64 4.75 18.81
C PRO A 177 3.74 5.95 19.15
N LEU A 178 4.13 6.75 20.15
CA LEU A 178 3.40 7.96 20.52
C LEU A 178 3.46 9.03 19.42
N ALA A 179 4.62 9.24 18.81
CA ALA A 179 4.77 10.20 17.70
C ALA A 179 3.97 9.76 16.46
N ALA A 180 4.02 8.46 16.13
CA ALA A 180 3.22 7.91 15.04
C ALA A 180 1.72 8.07 15.29
N ALA A 181 1.24 7.78 16.51
CA ALA A 181 -0.16 7.99 16.88
C ALA A 181 -0.57 9.48 16.84
N ALA A 182 0.32 10.38 17.30
CA ALA A 182 0.06 11.82 17.28
C ALA A 182 -0.11 12.38 15.87
N ALA A 183 0.47 11.75 14.84
CA ALA A 183 0.24 12.12 13.45
C ALA A 183 -1.24 12.01 13.07
N PHE A 184 -1.95 11.01 13.61
CA PHE A 184 -3.39 10.82 13.38
C PHE A 184 -4.28 11.53 14.40
N GLY A 185 -3.72 11.96 15.54
CA GLY A 185 -4.47 12.43 16.71
C GLY A 185 -4.77 13.93 16.76
N ARG A 186 -4.42 14.72 15.73
CA ARG A 186 -4.70 16.16 15.69
C ARG A 186 -5.70 16.52 14.59
N GLY A 187 -6.94 16.12 14.81
CA GLY A 187 -8.08 16.78 14.22
C GLY A 187 -8.90 17.43 15.32
N ASP A 188 -8.56 18.66 15.69
CA ASP A 188 -9.63 19.62 16.01
C ASP A 188 -10.38 19.84 14.68
N VAL A 189 -11.33 18.94 14.41
CA VAL A 189 -12.39 19.13 13.41
C VAL A 189 -13.62 19.63 14.15
#